data_AF-A0A968UJE8-F1
#
_entry.id   AF-A0A968UJE8-F1
#
_cell.length_a   1.000
_cell.length_b   1.000
_cell.length_c   1.000
_cell.angle_alpha   90.00
_cell.angle_beta   90.00
_cell.angle_gamma   90.00
#
_symmetry.space_group_name_H-M   'P 1'
#
loop_
_entity.id
_entity.type
_entity.pdbx_description
1 polymer ?
#
loop_
_entity_poly.entity_id
_entity_poly.type
_entity_poly.pdbx_seq_one_letter_code
_entity_poly.pdbx_strand_id
1 'polypeptide(L)'
;MKYKLPLYLSMLEITGNIFDLNSWSRKPTTPKIALCVTTNGVVKANGQAVMGAGMAKAFTRIYPQLPIILGQRLTGSGNQVHYLLTDGNVHILSFPTKHHWRDSSDLFLIKKFSSNFVSAS
;
A
#
# COMPACT_ATOMS: atom_id res chain seq x y z
N MET A 1 -32.05 -2.42 17.60
CA MET A 1 -31.78 -2.24 16.15
C MET A 1 -30.39 -2.80 15.87
N LYS A 2 -30.28 -4.02 15.33
CA LYS A 2 -28.99 -4.67 15.03
C LYS A 2 -28.54 -4.22 13.64
N TYR A 3 -27.45 -3.45 13.54
CA TYR A 3 -26.81 -3.20 12.26
C TYR A 3 -26.28 -4.52 11.72
N LYS A 4 -26.89 -5.01 10.64
CA LYS A 4 -26.45 -6.18 9.90
C LYS A 4 -25.28 -5.72 9.02
N LEU A 5 -24.05 -5.99 9.45
CA LEU A 5 -22.85 -5.75 8.64
C LEU A 5 -22.96 -6.58 7.34
N PRO A 6 -22.69 -5.99 6.15
CA PRO A 6 -22.88 -6.68 4.89
C PRO A 6 -21.82 -7.77 4.69
N LEU A 7 -22.31 -8.87 4.10
CA LEU A 7 -21.67 -10.04 3.49
C LEU A 7 -20.13 -10.06 3.42
N TYR A 8 -19.58 -11.14 3.98
CA TYR A 8 -18.17 -11.54 3.92
C TYR A 8 -17.55 -11.38 2.52
N LEU A 9 -16.66 -10.40 2.35
CA LEU A 9 -15.53 -10.55 1.43
C LEU A 9 -14.69 -11.71 1.96
N SER A 10 -14.68 -12.85 1.27
CA SER A 10 -13.77 -13.94 1.62
C SER A 10 -12.34 -13.46 1.36
N MET A 11 -11.61 -13.14 2.43
CA MET A 11 -10.17 -12.89 2.33
C MET A 11 -9.48 -14.20 1.97
N LEU A 12 -8.66 -14.18 0.93
CA LEU A 12 -7.85 -15.31 0.51
C LEU A 12 -6.41 -15.08 0.92
N GLU A 13 -5.79 -16.09 1.54
CA GLU A 13 -4.35 -16.12 1.73
C GLU A 13 -3.70 -16.68 0.46
N ILE A 14 -2.75 -15.94 -0.10
CA ILE A 14 -1.98 -16.32 -1.29
C ILE A 14 -0.51 -16.32 -0.89
N THR A 15 0.19 -17.41 -1.17
CA THR A 15 1.63 -17.55 -0.94
C THR A 15 2.39 -17.39 -2.24
N GLY A 16 3.63 -16.87 -2.17
CA GLY A 16 4.47 -16.60 -3.34
C GLY A 16 5.28 -15.31 -3.17
N ASN A 17 6.03 -14.94 -4.21
CA ASN A 17 6.69 -13.64 -4.30
C ASN A 17 5.70 -12.60 -4.82
N ILE A 18 5.46 -11.53 -4.05
CA ILE A 18 4.52 -10.46 -4.39
C ILE A 18 4.80 -9.78 -5.74
N PHE A 19 6.04 -9.81 -6.23
CA PHE A 19 6.45 -9.22 -7.51
C PHE A 19 6.42 -10.20 -8.68
N ASP A 20 6.25 -11.50 -8.41
CA ASP A 20 6.18 -12.52 -9.45
C ASP A 20 4.81 -13.22 -9.38
N LEU A 21 3.89 -12.72 -10.20
CA LEU A 21 2.54 -13.28 -10.32
C LEU A 21 2.55 -14.77 -10.65
N ASN A 22 3.57 -15.28 -11.35
CA ASN A 22 3.66 -16.71 -11.69
C ASN A 22 4.00 -17.58 -10.48
N SER A 23 4.65 -17.02 -9.46
CA SER A 23 4.93 -17.73 -8.21
C SER A 23 3.72 -17.88 -7.28
N TRP A 24 2.61 -17.18 -7.53
CA TRP A 24 1.45 -17.16 -6.63
C TRP A 24 0.70 -18.49 -6.63
N SER A 25 0.41 -19.02 -5.43
CA SER A 25 -0.32 -20.28 -5.22
C SER A 25 -1.74 -20.28 -5.80
N ARG A 26 -2.32 -19.09 -5.97
CA ARG A 26 -3.58 -18.88 -6.66
C ARG A 26 -3.49 -17.64 -7.54
N LYS A 27 -3.93 -17.76 -8.80
CA LYS A 27 -3.97 -16.63 -9.73
C LYS A 27 -5.26 -15.81 -9.53
N PRO A 28 -5.18 -14.47 -9.46
CA PRO A 28 -6.36 -13.65 -9.52
C PRO A 28 -7.01 -13.79 -10.90
N THR A 29 -8.34 -13.79 -10.93
CA THR A 29 -9.12 -13.81 -12.19
C THR A 29 -9.42 -12.41 -12.71
N THR A 30 -9.05 -11.37 -11.95
CA THR A 30 -9.27 -9.97 -12.34
C THR A 30 -8.22 -9.53 -13.36
N PRO A 31 -8.61 -8.67 -14.32
CA PRO A 31 -7.68 -8.20 -15.35
C PRO A 31 -6.60 -7.25 -14.78
N LYS A 32 -6.89 -6.62 -13.63
CA LYS A 32 -6.00 -5.67 -12.95
C LYS A 32 -5.77 -6.12 -11.52
N ILE A 33 -4.57 -5.80 -11.00
CA ILE A 33 -4.13 -6.13 -9.65
C ILE A 33 -3.66 -4.85 -8.98
N ALA A 34 -4.05 -4.65 -7.73
CA ALA A 34 -3.54 -3.57 -6.88
C ALA A 34 -2.58 -4.16 -5.83
N LEU A 35 -1.32 -3.73 -5.86
CA LEU A 35 -0.34 -4.05 -4.82
C LEU A 35 -0.23 -2.88 -3.86
N CYS A 36 -0.60 -3.13 -2.60
CA CYS A 36 -0.54 -2.15 -1.52
C CYS A 36 0.78 -2.29 -0.76
N VAL A 37 1.64 -1.27 -0.82
CA VAL A 37 2.88 -1.21 -0.04
C VAL A 37 2.63 -0.48 1.28
N THR A 38 3.00 -1.09 2.41
CA THR A 38 2.91 -0.43 3.71
C THR A 38 3.99 0.65 3.84
N THR A 39 3.60 1.89 4.15
CA THR A 39 4.50 3.05 4.19
C THR A 39 4.38 3.85 5.49
N ASN A 40 5.31 4.77 5.71
CA ASN A 40 5.24 5.81 6.76
C ASN A 40 5.14 7.19 6.11
N GLY A 41 4.83 8.22 6.91
CA GLY A 41 4.64 9.59 6.45
C GLY A 41 5.90 10.46 6.40
N VAL A 42 7.10 9.90 6.60
CA VAL A 42 8.33 10.71 6.73
C VAL A 42 8.94 11.01 5.38
N VAL A 43 9.18 12.30 5.12
CA VAL A 43 9.92 12.81 3.97
C VAL A 43 11.30 13.30 4.43
N LYS A 44 12.36 12.87 3.73
CA LYS A 44 13.74 13.29 3.97
C LYS A 44 13.94 14.73 3.49
N ALA A 45 15.04 15.36 3.90
CA ALA A 45 15.43 16.69 3.42
C ALA A 45 15.56 16.79 1.88
N ASN A 46 15.86 15.69 1.20
CA ASN A 46 15.94 15.62 -0.27
C ASN A 46 14.57 15.42 -0.96
N GLY A 47 13.46 15.53 -0.22
CA GLY A 47 12.11 15.37 -0.75
C GLY A 47 11.65 13.93 -0.98
N GLN A 48 12.47 12.92 -0.70
CA GLN A 48 12.10 11.51 -0.85
C GLN A 48 11.47 10.93 0.41
N ALA A 49 10.52 10.02 0.26
CA ALA A 49 9.97 9.24 1.37
C ALA A 49 11.01 8.26 1.96
N VAL A 50 10.87 7.94 3.25
CA VAL A 50 11.68 6.92 3.92
C VAL A 50 11.13 5.52 3.64
N MET A 51 11.81 4.74 2.80
CA MET A 51 11.43 3.37 2.40
C MET A 51 12.58 2.36 2.60
N GLY A 52 13.31 2.46 3.72
CA GLY A 52 14.57 1.74 3.94
C GLY A 52 14.49 0.32 4.51
N ALA A 53 13.30 -0.19 4.86
CA ALA A 53 13.12 -1.50 5.49
C ALA A 53 11.87 -2.27 5.00
N GLY A 54 11.84 -3.58 5.27
CA GLY A 54 10.69 -4.45 5.03
C GLY A 54 10.19 -4.45 3.58
N MET A 55 8.87 -4.50 3.42
CA MET A 55 8.22 -4.45 2.09
C MET A 55 8.48 -3.14 1.36
N ALA A 56 8.50 -2.00 2.06
CA ALA A 56 8.86 -0.73 1.42
C ALA A 56 10.23 -0.81 0.74
N LYS A 57 11.25 -1.38 1.39
CA LYS A 57 12.58 -1.61 0.78
C LYS A 57 12.53 -2.55 -0.41
N ALA A 58 11.79 -3.65 -0.30
CA ALA A 58 11.63 -4.60 -1.40
C ALA A 58 11.04 -3.91 -2.64
N PHE A 59 9.99 -3.09 -2.45
CA PHE A 59 9.42 -2.28 -3.52
C PHE A 59 10.44 -1.28 -4.11
N THR A 60 11.28 -0.63 -3.32
CA THR A 60 12.32 0.28 -3.88
C THR A 60 13.40 -0.43 -4.70
N ARG A 61 13.64 -1.72 -4.46
CA ARG A 61 14.60 -2.49 -5.26
C ARG A 61 14.06 -2.80 -6.65
N ILE A 62 12.75 -3.03 -6.76
CA ILE A 62 12.07 -3.28 -8.04
C ILE A 62 11.71 -1.95 -8.74
N TYR A 63 11.29 -0.95 -7.97
CA TYR A 63 10.85 0.37 -8.45
C TYR A 63 11.62 1.50 -7.73
N PRO A 64 12.86 1.82 -8.16
CA PRO A 64 13.72 2.82 -7.51
C PRO A 64 13.13 4.24 -7.46
N GLN A 65 12.15 4.55 -8.31
CA GLN A 65 11.48 5.84 -8.38
C GLN A 65 10.43 6.07 -7.27
N LEU A 66 9.98 5.01 -6.58
CA LEU A 66 8.90 5.12 -5.58
C LEU A 66 9.17 6.10 -4.43
N PRO A 67 10.40 6.21 -3.86
CA PRO A 67 10.67 7.18 -2.81
C PRO A 67 10.42 8.63 -3.24
N ILE A 68 10.75 8.96 -4.49
CA ILE A 68 10.55 10.31 -5.04
C ILE A 68 9.04 10.56 -5.21
N ILE A 69 8.33 9.62 -5.86
CA ILE A 69 6.89 9.75 -6.11
C ILE A 69 6.13 9.88 -4.80
N LEU A 70 6.36 8.97 -3.84
CA LEU A 70 5.68 9.01 -2.55
C LEU A 70 6.04 10.28 -1.77
N GLY A 71 7.30 10.72 -1.81
CA GLY A 71 7.72 11.96 -1.14
C GLY A 71 6.96 13.19 -1.66
N GLN A 72 6.77 13.30 -2.97
CA GLN A 72 5.96 14.36 -3.57
C GLN A 72 4.50 14.30 -3.11
N ARG A 73 3.89 13.10 -3.05
CA ARG A 73 2.51 12.93 -2.60
C ARG A 73 2.33 13.25 -1.12
N LEU A 74 3.27 12.83 -0.27
CA LEU A 74 3.28 13.13 1.15
C LEU A 74 3.38 14.63 1.41
N THR A 75 4.27 15.33 0.71
CA THR A 75 4.40 16.79 0.82
C THR A 75 3.14 17.52 0.36
N GLY A 76 2.52 17.07 -0.73
CA GLY A 76 1.35 17.75 -1.31
C GLY A 76 0.03 17.47 -0.60
N SER A 77 -0.13 16.29 0.01
CA SER A 77 -1.44 15.83 0.50
C SER A 77 -1.40 15.00 1.78
N GLY A 78 -0.24 14.96 2.45
CA GLY A 78 -0.07 14.30 3.73
C GLY A 78 -0.04 12.78 3.67
N ASN A 79 -0.05 12.17 4.86
CA ASN A 79 0.07 10.72 5.06
C ASN A 79 -1.27 10.01 4.84
N GLN A 80 -1.64 9.81 3.58
CA GLN A 80 -2.84 9.08 3.15
C GLN A 80 -2.51 8.01 2.11
N VAL A 81 -3.51 7.22 1.70
CA VAL A 81 -3.35 6.28 0.58
C VAL A 81 -3.09 7.08 -0.69
N HIS A 82 -2.02 6.72 -1.40
CA HIS A 82 -1.66 7.35 -2.66
C HIS A 82 -1.51 6.31 -3.75
N TYR A 83 -2.00 6.67 -4.93
CA TYR A 83 -1.62 5.99 -6.15
C TYR A 83 -0.18 6.38 -6.52
N LEU A 84 0.69 5.39 -6.73
CA LEU A 84 2.11 5.63 -7.02
C LEU A 84 2.42 5.46 -8.51
N LEU A 85 2.11 4.30 -9.08
CA LEU A 85 2.36 4.02 -10.50
C LEU A 85 1.56 2.83 -11.03
N THR A 86 1.57 2.66 -12.36
CA THR A 86 1.19 1.41 -13.06
C THR A 86 2.42 0.77 -13.68
N ASP A 87 2.47 -0.55 -13.61
CA ASP A 87 3.38 -1.41 -14.36
C ASP A 87 2.56 -2.54 -15.01
N GLY A 88 2.33 -2.47 -16.32
CA GLY A 88 1.42 -3.38 -17.02
C GLY A 88 -0.01 -3.35 -16.45
N ASN A 89 -0.47 -4.49 -15.94
CA ASN A 89 -1.77 -4.64 -15.28
C ASN A 89 -1.71 -4.51 -13.74
N VAL A 90 -0.54 -4.18 -13.20
CA VAL A 90 -0.31 -4.00 -11.77
C VAL A 90 -0.33 -2.51 -11.45
N HIS A 91 -1.13 -2.13 -10.45
CA HIS A 91 -1.20 -0.79 -9.89
C HIS A 91 -0.56 -0.80 -8.50
N ILE A 92 0.32 0.13 -8.20
CA ILE A 92 0.99 0.23 -6.90
C ILE A 92 0.40 1.39 -6.11
N LEU A 93 -0.04 1.08 -4.88
CA LEU A 93 -0.59 2.08 -3.95
C LEU A 93 0.19 2.09 -2.65
N SER A 94 0.44 3.26 -2.09
CA SER A 94 0.92 3.37 -0.71
C SER A 94 -0.23 3.18 0.26
N PHE A 95 0.01 2.41 1.31
CA PHE A 95 -0.91 2.25 2.42
C PHE A 95 -0.21 2.66 3.71
N PRO A 96 -0.46 3.87 4.22
CA PRO A 96 0.26 4.38 5.38
C PRO A 96 -0.16 3.60 6.64
N THR A 97 0.82 3.01 7.33
CA THR A 97 0.60 2.26 8.58
C THR A 97 1.24 2.94 9.79
N LYS A 98 2.02 4.00 9.56
CA LYS A 98 2.79 4.72 10.58
C LYS A 98 2.86 6.21 10.27
N HIS A 99 2.90 7.03 11.32
CA HIS A 99 3.26 8.44 11.19
C HIS A 99 4.77 8.61 11.03
N HIS A 100 5.56 7.98 11.90
CA HIS A 100 7.01 7.94 11.82
C HIS A 100 7.54 6.50 11.70
N TRP A 101 8.66 6.29 11.01
CA TRP A 101 9.19 4.93 10.76
C TRP A 101 9.67 4.21 12.03
N ARG A 102 10.03 4.97 13.08
CA ARG A 102 10.45 4.44 14.40
C ARG A 102 9.29 4.00 15.29
N ASP A 103 8.06 4.38 14.97
CA ASP A 103 6.91 4.12 15.83
C ASP A 103 6.32 2.73 15.55
N SER A 104 5.58 2.21 16.52
CA SER A 104 4.70 1.06 16.31
C SER A 104 3.60 1.43 15.29
N SER A 105 3.08 0.43 14.58
CA SER A 105 1.98 0.66 13.62
C SER A 105 0.73 1.19 14.34
N ASP A 106 0.11 2.22 13.77
CA ASP A 106 -1.09 2.83 14.34
C ASP A 106 -2.34 2.14 13.77
N LEU A 107 -3.06 1.44 14.64
CA LEU A 107 -4.29 0.71 14.29
C LEU A 107 -5.41 1.65 13.79
N PHE A 108 -5.41 2.92 14.21
CA PHE A 108 -6.39 3.92 13.79
C PHE A 108 -6.17 4.32 12.32
N LEU A 109 -4.91 4.47 11.91
CA LEU A 109 -4.50 4.69 10.51
C LEU A 109 -4.99 3.54 9.61
N ILE A 110 -4.76 2.30 10.02
CA ILE A 110 -5.17 1.11 9.27
C ILE A 110 -6.70 1.10 9.09
N LYS A 111 -7.46 1.32 10.18
CA LYS A 111 -8.93 1.29 10.15
C LYS A 111 -9.52 2.42 9.29
N LYS A 112 -8.95 3.63 9.36
CA LYS A 112 -9.40 4.80 8.59
C LYS A 112 -9.25 4.59 7.09
N PHE A 113 -8.10 4.07 6.64
CA PHE A 113 -7.83 3.91 5.22
C PHE A 113 -8.47 2.66 4.61
N SER A 114 -8.63 1.57 5.37
CA SER A 114 -9.38 0.41 4.90
C SER A 114 -10.85 0.73 4.62
N SER A 115 -11.47 1.60 5.44
CA SER A 115 -12.88 1.98 5.28
C SER A 115 -13.12 2.85 4.04
N ASN A 116 -12.21 3.79 3.76
CA ASN A 116 -12.30 4.68 2.61
C ASN A 116 -11.98 3.97 1.29
N PHE A 117 -11.08 2.97 1.31
CA PHE A 117 -10.71 2.20 0.12
C PHE A 117 -11.87 1.34 -0.40
N VAL A 118 -12.61 0.69 0.49
CA VAL A 118 -13.80 -0.14 0.15
C VAL A 118 -14.96 0.70 -0.37
N SER A 119 -15.06 1.97 -0.02
CA SER A 119 -16.16 2.85 -0.47
C SER A 119 -15.92 3.48 -1.85
N ALA A 120 -14.70 3.38 -2.37
CA ALA A 120 -14.28 3.98 -3.64
C ALA A 120 -13.93 2.92 -4.73
N SER A 121 -14.14 1.64 -4.42
CA SER A 121 -13.99 0.49 -5.34
C SER A 121 -15.34 -0.16 -5.62
#